data_AF-A0AAV4C8M4-F1
#
_entry.id   AF-A0AAV4C8M4-F1
#
_cell.length_a   1.000
_cell.length_b   1.000
_cell.length_c   1.000
_cell.angle_alpha   90.00
_cell.angle_beta   90.00
_cell.angle_gamma   90.00
#
_symmetry.space_group_name_H-M   'P 1'
#
loop_
_entity.id
_entity.type
_entity.pdbx_description
1 polymer ?
#
loop_
_entity_poly.entity_id
_entity_poly.type
_entity_poly.pdbx_seq_one_letter_code
_entity_poly.pdbx_strand_id
1 'polypeptide(L)'
;MADPPRRGRPSAPTFIVPPPLPPVDLPNLDINIRQLAAVTSLVFDCMRWLAEHRLITNTFTCQACDQPMRLQKREGRDYIDGYAWCCPGCQRRNSIRVNSFF
;
A
#
# COMPACT_ATOMS: atom_id res chain seq x y z
N MET A 1 -35.67 -18.54 2.66
CA MET A 1 -34.44 -18.76 3.46
C MET A 1 -33.50 -17.61 3.15
N ALA A 2 -33.33 -16.68 4.10
CA ALA A 2 -32.44 -15.53 3.94
C ALA A 2 -31.07 -15.88 4.55
N ASP A 3 -30.01 -15.70 3.76
CA ASP A 3 -28.62 -15.91 4.15
C ASP A 3 -28.26 -14.91 5.28
N PRO A 4 -27.72 -15.34 6.44
CA PRO A 4 -27.39 -14.41 7.52
C PRO A 4 -26.27 -13.44 7.11
N PRO A 5 -26.32 -12.17 7.56
CA PRO A 5 -25.29 -11.20 7.25
C PRO A 5 -23.96 -11.63 7.86
N ARG A 6 -22.97 -11.92 7.01
CA ARG A 6 -21.59 -12.21 7.44
C ARG A 6 -21.05 -11.00 8.22
N ARG A 7 -21.09 -11.08 9.55
CA ARG A 7 -20.44 -10.13 10.46
C ARG A 7 -18.92 -10.33 10.43
N GLY A 8 -18.30 -10.07 9.29
CA GLY A 8 -16.85 -10.09 9.12
C GLY A 8 -16.31 -8.67 9.05
N ARG A 9 -15.23 -8.38 9.79
CA ARG A 9 -14.45 -7.16 9.56
C ARG A 9 -14.05 -7.14 8.07
N PRO A 10 -14.20 -6.01 7.35
CA PRO A 10 -13.78 -5.93 5.96
C PRO A 10 -12.32 -6.40 5.86
N SER A 11 -12.04 -7.23 4.85
CA SER A 11 -10.68 -7.69 4.59
C SER A 11 -9.79 -6.49 4.31
N ALA A 12 -8.58 -6.53 4.85
CA ALA A 12 -7.58 -5.52 4.56
C ALA A 12 -7.34 -5.44 3.03
N PRO A 13 -7.15 -4.23 2.48
CA PRO A 13 -7.07 -4.02 1.03
C PRO A 13 -5.83 -4.70 0.44
N THR A 14 -5.88 -5.05 -0.83
CA THR A 14 -4.74 -5.62 -1.59
C THR A 14 -4.03 -4.58 -2.46
N PHE A 15 -4.51 -3.33 -2.41
CA PHE A 15 -3.97 -2.18 -3.13
C PHE A 15 -3.79 -1.01 -2.15
N ILE A 16 -2.80 -0.16 -2.39
CA ILE A 16 -2.67 1.14 -1.69
C ILE A 16 -3.70 2.13 -2.27
N VAL A 17 -3.74 2.21 -3.60
CA VAL A 17 -4.64 3.04 -4.40
C VAL A 17 -5.49 2.12 -5.27
N PRO A 18 -6.83 2.24 -5.26
CA PRO A 18 -7.69 1.46 -6.16
C PRO A 18 -7.36 1.75 -7.63
N PRO A 19 -7.29 0.73 -8.49
CA PRO A 19 -7.13 0.94 -9.93
C PRO A 19 -8.39 1.56 -10.57
N PRO A 20 -8.27 2.24 -11.73
CA PRO A 20 -7.04 2.49 -12.48
C PRO A 20 -6.16 3.56 -11.82
N LEU A 21 -4.83 3.37 -11.88
CA LEU A 21 -3.89 4.40 -11.44
C LEU A 21 -3.87 5.56 -12.45
N PRO A 22 -3.71 6.81 -11.98
CA PRO A 22 -3.55 7.95 -12.88
C PRO A 22 -2.31 7.78 -13.77
N PRO A 23 -2.29 8.39 -14.98
CA PRO A 23 -1.07 8.54 -15.73
C PRO A 23 -0.07 9.38 -14.94
N VAL A 24 1.20 8.98 -14.95
CA VAL A 24 2.26 9.64 -14.20
C VAL A 24 3.27 10.23 -15.17
N ASP A 25 3.52 11.53 -15.04
CA ASP A 25 4.57 12.23 -15.77
C ASP A 25 5.63 12.72 -14.77
N LEU A 26 6.41 11.77 -14.23
CA LEU A 26 7.44 12.06 -13.23
C LEU A 26 8.45 13.13 -13.66
N PRO A 27 8.96 13.14 -14.92
CA PRO A 27 9.90 14.17 -15.37
C PRO A 27 9.35 15.60 -15.31
N ASN A 28 8.03 15.76 -15.47
CA ASN A 28 7.36 17.06 -15.45
C ASN A 28 6.54 17.27 -14.17
N LEU A 29 6.84 16.54 -13.11
CA LEU A 29 6.15 16.68 -11.83
C LEU A 29 6.50 18.01 -11.16
N ASP A 30 5.66 19.02 -11.39
CA ASP A 30 5.76 20.33 -10.76
C ASP A 30 5.16 20.29 -9.36
N ILE A 31 5.99 19.92 -8.37
CA ILE A 31 5.63 19.91 -6.95
C ILE A 31 6.58 20.83 -6.17
N ASN A 32 6.01 21.83 -5.50
CA ASN A 32 6.79 22.69 -4.61
C ASN A 32 6.90 22.10 -3.18
N ILE A 33 7.81 22.66 -2.39
CA ILE A 33 8.10 22.15 -1.03
C ILE A 33 6.88 22.16 -0.09
N ARG A 34 5.95 23.11 -0.26
CA ARG A 34 4.74 23.18 0.57
C ARG A 34 3.77 22.07 0.21
N GLN A 35 3.59 21.80 -1.09
CA GLN A 35 2.77 20.70 -1.57
C GLN A 35 3.37 19.36 -1.14
N LEU A 36 4.69 19.21 -1.26
CA LEU A 36 5.38 18.01 -0.80
C LEU A 36 5.16 17.79 0.70
N ALA A 37 5.38 18.82 1.53
CA ALA A 37 5.15 18.74 2.97
C ALA A 37 3.69 18.38 3.31
N ALA A 38 2.72 18.86 2.54
CA ALA A 38 1.31 18.53 2.73
C ALA A 38 1.04 17.04 2.46
N VAL A 39 1.53 16.48 1.35
CA VAL A 39 1.31 15.07 1.01
C VAL A 39 2.10 14.11 1.89
N THR A 40 3.22 14.56 2.47
CA THR A 40 4.04 13.74 3.39
C THR A 40 3.68 13.93 4.86
N SER A 41 2.63 14.69 5.18
CA SER A 41 2.26 15.00 6.58
C SER A 41 1.78 13.77 7.37
N LEU A 42 1.13 12.81 6.70
CA LEU A 42 0.74 11.53 7.25
C LEU A 42 1.42 10.40 6.46
N VAL A 43 1.86 9.37 7.15
CA VAL A 43 2.58 8.24 6.52
C VAL A 43 1.75 7.57 5.43
N PHE A 44 0.45 7.38 5.67
CA PHE A 44 -0.42 6.76 4.67
C PHE A 44 -0.65 7.66 3.45
N ASP A 45 -0.73 8.98 3.62
CA ASP A 45 -0.84 9.91 2.50
C ASP A 45 0.45 9.95 1.67
N CYS A 46 1.60 9.90 2.34
CA CYS A 46 2.89 9.74 1.68
C CYS A 46 2.92 8.46 0.84
N MET A 47 2.55 7.32 1.43
CA MET A 47 2.46 6.04 0.72
C MET A 47 1.52 6.09 -0.48
N ARG A 48 0.34 6.69 -0.30
CA ARG A 48 -0.65 6.85 -1.37
C ARG A 48 -0.07 7.68 -2.52
N TRP A 49 0.53 8.83 -2.21
CA TRP A 49 1.16 9.70 -3.19
C TRP A 49 2.29 8.97 -3.94
N LEU A 50 3.15 8.23 -3.23
CA LEU A 50 4.20 7.41 -3.83
C LEU A 50 3.61 6.32 -4.75
N ALA A 51 2.53 5.65 -4.35
CA ALA A 51 1.89 4.60 -5.14
C ALA A 51 1.20 5.17 -6.40
N GLU A 52 0.52 6.32 -6.29
CA GLU A 52 -0.08 7.04 -7.42
C GLU A 52 0.99 7.40 -8.46
N HIS A 53 2.17 7.80 -8.01
CA HIS A 53 3.31 8.18 -8.86
C HIS A 53 4.20 6.99 -9.26
N ARG A 54 3.79 5.75 -8.96
CA ARG A 54 4.53 4.51 -9.27
C ARG A 54 5.96 4.48 -8.69
N LEU A 55 6.17 5.18 -7.59
CA LEU A 55 7.43 5.25 -6.85
C LEU A 55 7.58 4.10 -5.86
N ILE A 56 6.46 3.51 -5.44
CA ILE A 56 6.40 2.22 -4.74
C ILE A 56 5.36 1.33 -5.41
N THR A 57 5.43 0.02 -5.15
CA THR A 57 4.43 -0.90 -5.70
C THR A 57 3.05 -0.66 -5.09
N ASN A 58 2.03 -0.60 -5.94
CA ASN A 58 0.64 -0.42 -5.50
C ASN A 58 0.03 -1.72 -4.96
N THR A 59 0.56 -2.88 -5.34
CA THR A 59 0.13 -4.21 -4.90
C THR A 59 1.32 -5.16 -4.85
N PHE A 60 1.18 -6.30 -4.18
CA PHE A 60 2.24 -7.29 -4.13
C PHE A 60 1.67 -8.72 -4.10
N THR A 61 2.20 -9.58 -4.95
CA THR A 61 1.83 -11.01 -4.99
C THR A 61 2.83 -11.83 -4.19
N CYS A 62 2.34 -12.72 -3.33
CA CYS A 62 3.21 -13.60 -2.56
C CYS A 62 3.88 -14.63 -3.48
N GLN A 63 5.21 -14.62 -3.55
CA GLN A 63 5.98 -15.55 -4.40
C GLN A 63 5.80 -17.04 -4.07
N ALA A 64 5.35 -17.38 -2.85
CA ALA A 64 5.14 -18.78 -2.45
C ALA A 64 3.70 -19.27 -2.64
N CYS A 65 2.72 -18.38 -2.50
CA CYS A 65 1.30 -18.74 -2.59
C CYS A 65 0.65 -18.30 -3.90
N ASP A 66 1.32 -17.43 -4.66
CA ASP A 66 0.80 -16.77 -5.86
C ASP A 66 -0.56 -16.08 -5.62
N GLN A 67 -0.71 -15.47 -4.43
CA GLN A 67 -1.92 -14.75 -4.03
C GLN A 67 -1.61 -13.28 -3.71
N PRO A 68 -2.54 -12.35 -3.99
CA PRO A 68 -2.42 -10.97 -3.57
C PRO A 68 -2.24 -10.85 -2.06
N MET A 69 -1.21 -10.11 -1.64
CA MET A 69 -0.97 -9.80 -0.25
C MET A 69 -1.84 -8.64 0.20
N ARG A 70 -2.24 -8.65 1.47
CA ARG A 70 -3.05 -7.61 2.10
C ARG A 70 -2.13 -6.53 2.68
N LEU A 71 -2.45 -5.28 2.43
CA LEU A 71 -1.83 -4.12 3.08
C LEU A 71 -2.35 -4.01 4.50
N GLN A 72 -1.48 -4.18 5.48
CA GLN A 72 -1.90 -4.13 6.89
C GLN A 72 -1.08 -3.12 7.68
N LYS A 73 -1.76 -2.36 8.53
CA LYS A 73 -1.12 -1.51 9.53
C LYS A 73 -0.34 -2.39 10.51
N ARG A 74 0.85 -1.92 10.88
CA ARG A 74 1.75 -2.55 11.83
C ARG A 74 2.32 -1.50 12.75
N GLU A 75 2.53 -1.92 13.99
CA GLU A 75 3.08 -1.09 15.04
C GLU A 75 4.33 -1.81 15.58
N GLY A 76 5.31 -1.05 16.02
CA GLY A 76 6.59 -1.58 16.48
C GLY A 76 7.78 -0.92 15.79
N ARG A 77 8.95 -0.99 16.43
CA ARG A 77 10.18 -0.31 15.99
C ARG A 77 10.67 -0.81 14.62
N ASP A 78 10.30 -2.03 14.25
CA ASP A 78 10.71 -2.67 13.00
C ASP A 78 9.86 -2.27 11.78
N TYR A 79 8.74 -1.55 12.01
CA TYR A 79 7.83 -1.10 10.96
C TYR A 79 7.84 0.43 10.90
N ILE A 80 8.93 0.98 10.37
CA ILE A 80 9.18 2.43 10.26
C ILE A 80 8.01 3.13 9.54
N ASP A 81 7.48 2.50 8.49
CA ASP A 81 6.36 3.03 7.71
C ASP A 81 4.98 2.71 8.31
N GLY A 82 4.93 1.88 9.36
CA GLY A 82 3.67 1.45 9.96
C GLY A 82 2.78 0.58 9.08
N TYR A 83 3.26 0.09 7.92
CA TYR A 83 2.53 -0.78 7.00
C TYR A 83 3.42 -1.89 6.42
N ALA A 84 2.81 -3.03 6.09
CA ALA A 84 3.47 -4.14 5.42
C ALA A 84 2.49 -4.92 4.52
N TRP A 85 3.02 -5.55 3.48
CA TRP A 85 2.29 -6.56 2.71
C TRP A 85 2.28 -7.87 3.51
N CYS A 86 1.10 -8.45 3.72
CA CYS A 86 0.92 -9.71 4.46
C CYS A 86 0.16 -10.74 3.62
N CYS A 87 0.73 -11.93 3.41
CA CYS A 87 0.08 -13.00 2.66
C CYS A 87 -1.01 -13.66 3.51
N PRO A 88 -2.26 -13.77 3.04
CA PRO A 88 -3.31 -14.45 3.79
C PRO A 88 -3.08 -15.96 3.93
N GLY A 89 -2.36 -16.59 2.99
CA GLY A 89 -2.07 -18.03 2.99
C GLY A 89 -0.92 -18.40 3.92
N CYS A 90 0.30 -17.96 3.61
CA CYS A 90 1.50 -18.35 4.35
C CYS A 90 1.96 -17.35 5.44
N GLN A 91 1.23 -16.24 5.65
CA GLN A 91 1.56 -15.20 6.64
C GLN A 91 2.93 -14.52 6.46
N ARG A 92 3.64 -14.80 5.35
CA ARG A 92 4.86 -14.06 4.99
C ARG A 92 4.57 -12.58 4.87
N ARG A 93 5.61 -11.79 5.10
CA ARG A 93 5.56 -10.34 5.15
C ARG A 93 6.59 -9.77 4.20
N ASN A 94 6.25 -8.68 3.55
CA ASN A 94 7.19 -7.88 2.78
C ASN A 94 7.02 -6.41 3.16
N SER A 95 8.13 -5.69 3.11
CA SER A 95 8.11 -4.23 3.22
C SER A 95 7.23 -3.64 2.11
N ILE A 96 6.54 -2.54 2.40
CA ILE A 96 5.85 -1.76 1.37
C ILE A 96 6.83 -1.17 0.33
N ARG A 97 8.12 -1.05 0.70
CA ARG A 97 9.22 -0.56 -0.15
C ARG A 97 9.88 -1.66 -0.98
N VAL A 98 9.32 -2.87 -0.99
CA VAL A 98 9.87 -3.94 -1.83
C VAL A 98 9.89 -3.49 -3.30
N ASN A 99 11.03 -3.71 -3.98
CA ASN A 99 11.30 -3.25 -5.35
C ASN A 99 11.20 -1.72 -5.52
N SER A 100 11.40 -0.97 -4.45
CA SER A 100 11.56 0.49 -4.45
C SER A 100 13.03 0.87 -4.35
N PHE A 101 13.35 2.10 -4.75
CA PHE A 101 14.67 2.70 -4.50
C PHE A 101 14.76 3.44 -3.15
N PHE A 102 13.65 3.49 -2.39
CA PHE A 102 13.50 4.12 -1.07
C PHE A 102 13.60 3.15 0.11
#